data_AF-A0A5C6UGV8-F1
#
_entry.id   AF-A0A5C6UGV8-F1
#
_cell.length_a   1.000
_cell.length_b   1.000
_cell.length_c   1.000
_cell.angle_alpha   90.00
_cell.angle_beta   90.00
_cell.angle_gamma   90.00
#
_symmetry.space_group_name_H-M   'P 1'
#
loop_
_entity.id
_entity.type
_entity.pdbx_description
1 polymer ?
#
loop_
_entity_poly.entity_id
_entity_poly.type
_entity_poly.pdbx_seq_one_letter_code
_entity_poly.pdbx_strand_id
1 'polypeptide(L)'
;MSSTPVRYAPSVETVAPDEAETIAGLNESFQEILETTSQDYGHAVRAVHAKAHGIARGTLTVGHLPPQLAQGIFAAPGTYEAVIRISTNAGDILDDSVSLPRGVALKVIGVQGDRLPDSGDSTNQDFIMVNGPAFSAPDAKAFGKNLKLLSKTTDRFDGVKKAMSATFRVVESALEAVGGESATLKTLGGAAPVHPLGETYYSQTPFRFGDYIAKFALFPVSPGLTRLTGDLVNVTARPDALREVVRDELIEHGGTWELRVQLNTDLDAMPVEDASVVWDEKQSPFVTVATLEVPAQLSWAPGTTDKTDDALVYSVWDGVTAHQPLGGINRARKSPYELSSTFRGQFNGCPVHQPKSLSDLV
;
A
#
# COMPACT_ATOMS: atom_id res chain seq x y z
N MET A 1 -25.40 -5.78 17.76
CA MET A 1 -26.40 -6.03 16.70
C MET A 1 -25.61 -6.17 15.41
N SER A 2 -25.72 -7.28 14.68
CA SER A 2 -25.05 -7.41 13.38
C SER A 2 -25.74 -6.45 12.41
N SER A 3 -25.09 -5.35 12.03
CA SER A 3 -25.60 -4.44 11.01
C SER A 3 -25.48 -5.11 9.63
N THR A 4 -26.50 -4.97 8.80
CA THR A 4 -26.51 -5.51 7.43
C THR A 4 -25.53 -4.71 6.57
N PRO A 5 -24.64 -5.35 5.79
CA PRO A 5 -23.75 -4.63 4.89
C PRO A 5 -24.50 -3.78 3.87
N VAL A 6 -24.00 -2.56 3.64
CA VAL A 6 -24.53 -1.64 2.62
C VAL A 6 -24.25 -2.22 1.25
N ARG A 7 -25.29 -2.33 0.42
CA ARG A 7 -25.16 -2.73 -0.97
C ARG A 7 -24.51 -1.61 -1.78
N TYR A 8 -23.60 -1.98 -2.66
CA TYR A 8 -23.00 -1.06 -3.60
C TYR A 8 -24.04 -0.57 -4.61
N ALA A 9 -24.02 0.74 -4.86
CA ALA A 9 -24.64 1.38 -6.01
C ALA A 9 -23.75 2.56 -6.44
N PRO A 10 -23.72 2.95 -7.72
CA PRO A 10 -22.90 4.09 -8.17
C PRO A 10 -23.16 5.40 -7.41
N SER A 11 -24.35 5.57 -6.83
CA SER A 11 -24.74 6.74 -6.05
C SER A 11 -24.02 6.91 -4.71
N VAL A 12 -23.19 5.94 -4.28
CA VAL A 12 -22.37 6.08 -3.06
C VAL A 12 -21.13 6.94 -3.27
N GLU A 13 -20.79 7.24 -4.52
CA GLU A 13 -19.67 8.12 -4.88
C GLU A 13 -20.19 9.52 -5.23
N THR A 14 -19.42 10.54 -4.87
CA THR A 14 -19.66 11.93 -5.25
C THR A 14 -18.37 12.50 -5.81
N VAL A 15 -18.40 12.89 -7.08
CA VAL A 15 -17.25 13.53 -7.76
C VAL A 15 -17.23 15.01 -7.42
N ALA A 16 -16.12 15.49 -6.84
CA ALA A 16 -15.97 16.91 -6.54
C ALA A 16 -15.86 17.73 -7.85
N PRO A 17 -16.45 18.94 -7.93
CA PRO A 17 -16.39 19.77 -9.15
C PRO A 17 -14.96 20.11 -9.61
N ASP A 18 -14.01 20.21 -8.67
CA ASP A 18 -12.60 20.52 -8.89
C ASP A 18 -11.69 19.27 -8.87
N GLU A 19 -12.26 18.06 -8.91
CA GLU A 19 -11.49 16.81 -8.85
C GLU A 19 -10.49 16.69 -10.01
N ALA A 20 -10.91 17.04 -11.23
CA ALA A 20 -10.03 16.97 -12.41
C ALA A 20 -8.82 17.92 -12.30
N GLU A 21 -9.02 19.15 -11.81
CA GLU A 21 -7.93 20.11 -11.56
C GLU A 21 -6.99 19.61 -10.47
N THR A 22 -7.56 19.04 -9.40
CA THR A 22 -6.79 18.43 -8.30
C THR A 22 -5.91 17.29 -8.80
N ILE A 23 -6.45 16.42 -9.67
CA ILE A 23 -5.71 15.30 -10.27
C ILE A 23 -4.59 15.81 -11.18
N ALA A 24 -4.83 16.86 -11.97
CA ALA A 24 -3.79 17.48 -12.79
C ALA A 24 -2.62 18.00 -11.93
N GLY A 25 -2.91 18.73 -10.84
CA GLY A 25 -1.87 19.22 -9.93
C GLY A 25 -1.12 18.11 -9.17
N LEU A 26 -1.78 16.99 -8.88
CA LEU A 26 -1.13 15.78 -8.36
C LEU A 26 -0.14 15.21 -9.38
N ASN A 27 -0.55 15.05 -10.63
CA ASN A 27 0.33 14.55 -11.70
C ASN A 27 1.56 15.45 -11.88
N GLU A 28 1.39 16.78 -11.85
CA GLU A 28 2.52 17.72 -11.90
C GLU A 28 3.51 17.50 -10.75
N SER A 29 3.01 17.34 -9.53
CA SER A 29 3.85 17.12 -8.35
C SER A 29 4.59 15.77 -8.41
N PHE A 30 3.92 14.72 -8.90
CA PHE A 30 4.55 13.41 -9.09
C PHE A 30 5.58 13.43 -10.21
N GLN A 31 5.32 14.16 -11.30
CA GLN A 31 6.27 14.35 -12.40
C GLN A 31 7.54 15.05 -11.89
N GLU A 32 7.40 16.12 -11.10
CA GLU A 32 8.53 16.83 -10.48
C GLU A 32 9.40 15.89 -9.63
N ILE A 33 8.78 15.05 -8.79
CA ILE A 33 9.51 14.08 -7.96
C ILE A 33 10.24 13.05 -8.83
N LEU A 34 9.56 12.50 -9.85
CA LEU A 34 10.14 11.52 -10.76
C LEU A 34 11.35 12.09 -11.50
N GLU A 35 11.22 13.29 -12.09
CA GLU A 35 12.31 13.93 -12.83
C GLU A 35 13.51 14.22 -11.92
N THR A 36 13.27 14.80 -10.74
CA THR A 36 14.33 15.14 -9.77
C THR A 36 15.09 13.88 -9.34
N THR A 37 14.39 12.90 -8.80
CA THR A 37 15.02 11.68 -8.27
C THR A 37 15.71 10.85 -9.35
N SER A 38 15.15 10.80 -10.56
CA SER A 38 15.75 10.05 -11.67
C SER A 38 17.03 10.71 -12.19
N GLN A 39 17.11 12.05 -12.16
CA GLN A 39 18.33 12.78 -12.48
C GLN A 39 19.42 12.53 -11.42
N ASP A 40 19.05 12.52 -10.14
CA ASP A 40 19.98 12.29 -9.03
C ASP A 40 20.56 10.87 -9.03
N TYR A 41 19.71 9.87 -9.31
CA TYR A 41 20.10 8.46 -9.24
C TYR A 41 20.62 7.91 -10.57
N GLY A 42 20.39 8.60 -11.68
CA GLY A 42 20.64 8.09 -13.03
C GLY A 42 19.74 6.89 -13.39
N HIS A 43 18.68 6.66 -12.62
CA HIS A 43 17.73 5.55 -12.75
C HIS A 43 16.39 5.97 -12.15
N ALA A 44 15.30 5.75 -12.87
CA ALA A 44 13.98 6.14 -12.42
C ALA A 44 13.40 5.13 -11.43
N VAL A 45 13.06 5.63 -10.25
CA VAL A 45 12.37 4.88 -9.19
C VAL A 45 10.94 5.39 -9.02
N ARG A 46 10.18 4.79 -8.09
CA ARG A 46 8.78 5.17 -7.86
C ARG A 46 8.71 6.55 -7.21
N ALA A 47 7.81 7.39 -7.71
CA ALA A 47 7.59 8.76 -7.22
C ALA A 47 7.23 8.85 -5.73
N VAL A 48 6.63 7.78 -5.20
CA VAL A 48 6.44 7.53 -3.77
C VAL A 48 6.68 6.05 -3.56
N HIS A 49 7.03 5.68 -2.33
CA HIS A 49 7.47 4.34 -2.01
C HIS A 49 8.67 3.85 -2.81
N ALA A 50 9.64 4.74 -3.03
CA ALA A 50 10.85 4.47 -3.80
C ALA A 50 11.63 3.29 -3.22
N LYS A 51 11.91 3.31 -1.91
CA LYS A 51 12.71 2.27 -1.26
C LYS A 51 11.90 1.02 -0.93
N ALA A 52 12.33 -0.11 -1.49
CA ALA A 52 11.85 -1.44 -1.11
C ALA A 52 12.69 -2.07 0.02
N HIS A 53 12.02 -2.79 0.90
CA HIS A 53 12.63 -3.54 2.02
C HIS A 53 12.48 -5.06 1.89
N GLY A 54 11.73 -5.54 0.91
CA GLY A 54 11.63 -6.96 0.63
C GLY A 54 10.58 -7.26 -0.42
N ILE A 55 10.85 -8.27 -1.24
CA ILE A 55 9.89 -8.84 -2.20
C ILE A 55 9.78 -10.32 -1.89
N ALA A 56 8.56 -10.80 -1.64
CA ALA A 56 8.33 -12.19 -1.29
C ALA A 56 7.22 -12.80 -2.15
N ARG A 57 7.45 -14.02 -2.60
CA ARG A 57 6.54 -14.78 -3.46
C ARG A 57 5.80 -15.80 -2.62
N GLY A 58 4.54 -16.04 -2.91
CA GLY A 58 3.73 -16.94 -2.11
C GLY A 58 2.47 -17.38 -2.84
N THR A 59 1.56 -17.92 -2.04
CA THR A 59 0.33 -18.52 -2.50
C THR A 59 -0.83 -17.93 -1.71
N LEU A 60 -1.79 -17.33 -2.40
CA LEU A 60 -3.03 -16.85 -1.82
C LEU A 60 -4.11 -17.92 -1.99
N THR A 61 -4.69 -18.39 -0.90
CA THR A 61 -5.76 -19.39 -0.90
C THR A 61 -7.07 -18.78 -0.43
N VAL A 62 -8.12 -18.92 -1.26
CA VAL A 62 -9.50 -18.55 -0.96
C VAL A 62 -10.25 -19.81 -0.52
N GLY A 63 -10.87 -19.77 0.65
CA GLY A 63 -11.69 -20.85 1.19
C GLY A 63 -13.16 -20.79 0.75
N HIS A 64 -13.99 -21.61 1.36
CA HIS A 64 -15.45 -21.45 1.25
C HIS A 64 -15.89 -20.30 2.15
N LEU A 65 -16.55 -19.29 1.56
CA LEU A 65 -16.99 -18.09 2.25
C LEU A 65 -18.52 -17.98 2.26
N PRO A 66 -19.12 -17.33 3.27
CA PRO A 66 -20.53 -16.99 3.22
C PRO A 66 -20.81 -16.02 2.05
N PRO A 67 -22.04 -15.96 1.51
CA PRO A 67 -22.34 -15.20 0.31
C PRO A 67 -21.90 -13.73 0.34
N GLN A 68 -21.96 -13.07 1.50
CA GLN A 68 -21.56 -11.67 1.67
C GLN A 68 -20.04 -11.46 1.53
N LEU A 69 -19.25 -12.51 1.78
CA LEU A 69 -17.78 -12.51 1.69
C LEU A 69 -17.27 -13.18 0.40
N ALA A 70 -18.09 -14.04 -0.23
CA ALA A 70 -17.81 -14.67 -1.51
C ALA A 70 -18.07 -13.71 -2.68
N GLN A 71 -17.23 -12.67 -2.85
CA GLN A 71 -17.41 -11.62 -3.84
C GLN A 71 -16.14 -11.42 -4.69
N GLY A 72 -16.30 -11.02 -5.95
CA GLY A 72 -15.17 -10.73 -6.86
C GLY A 72 -14.20 -11.90 -6.98
N ILE A 73 -12.91 -11.67 -6.73
CA ILE A 73 -11.90 -12.75 -6.81
C ILE A 73 -12.06 -13.80 -5.69
N PHE A 74 -12.87 -13.51 -4.68
CA PHE A 74 -13.17 -14.42 -3.56
C PHE A 74 -14.47 -15.21 -3.75
N ALA A 75 -15.13 -15.09 -4.91
CA ALA A 75 -16.44 -15.69 -5.17
C ALA A 75 -16.43 -17.23 -5.16
N ALA A 76 -15.29 -17.85 -5.46
CA ALA A 76 -15.12 -19.29 -5.42
C ALA A 76 -13.82 -19.67 -4.69
N PRO A 77 -13.78 -20.81 -3.98
CA PRO A 77 -12.53 -21.33 -3.44
C PRO A 77 -11.50 -21.56 -4.54
N GLY A 78 -10.24 -21.29 -4.24
CA GLY A 78 -9.17 -21.37 -5.22
C GLY A 78 -7.82 -20.97 -4.65
N THR A 79 -6.79 -21.16 -5.46
CA THR A 79 -5.41 -20.88 -5.11
C THR A 79 -4.77 -20.06 -6.22
N TYR A 80 -4.06 -19.00 -5.84
CA TYR A 80 -3.45 -18.04 -6.75
C TYR A 80 -1.98 -17.82 -6.39
N GLU A 81 -1.17 -17.60 -7.41
CA GLU A 81 0.17 -17.07 -7.21
C GLU A 81 0.10 -15.63 -6.70
N ALA A 82 0.97 -15.28 -5.75
CA ALA A 82 0.98 -13.97 -5.13
C ALA A 82 2.41 -13.44 -4.94
N VAL A 83 2.57 -12.12 -5.02
CA VAL A 83 3.83 -11.44 -4.71
C VAL A 83 3.56 -10.20 -3.87
N ILE A 84 4.29 -10.06 -2.77
CA ILE A 84 4.26 -8.86 -1.92
C ILE A 84 5.53 -8.03 -2.10
N ARG A 85 5.39 -6.71 -2.05
CA ARG A 85 6.48 -5.73 -1.99
C ARG A 85 6.32 -4.87 -0.74
N ILE A 86 7.30 -4.91 0.15
CA ILE A 86 7.38 -4.10 1.36
C ILE A 86 8.19 -2.82 1.08
N SER A 87 7.74 -1.66 1.56
CA SER A 87 8.36 -0.36 1.29
C SER A 87 8.15 0.64 2.42
N THR A 88 8.87 1.77 2.39
CA THR A 88 8.53 3.01 3.11
C THR A 88 7.86 4.01 2.16
N ASN A 89 7.26 5.11 2.62
CA ASN A 89 6.38 5.94 1.77
C ASN A 89 7.06 7.02 0.89
N ALA A 90 8.27 7.47 1.24
CA ALA A 90 8.91 8.61 0.58
C ALA A 90 9.26 8.35 -0.89
N GLY A 91 9.38 9.43 -1.67
CA GLY A 91 9.85 9.39 -3.06
C GLY A 91 11.38 9.30 -3.19
N ASP A 92 12.13 9.71 -2.16
CA ASP A 92 13.58 9.52 -2.10
C ASP A 92 13.94 8.11 -1.59
N ILE A 93 15.10 7.58 -2.01
CA ILE A 93 15.72 6.42 -1.34
C ILE A 93 16.42 6.90 -0.07
N LEU A 94 15.71 6.82 1.06
CA LEU A 94 16.21 7.31 2.34
C LEU A 94 16.84 6.21 3.19
N ASP A 95 17.74 6.62 4.07
CA ASP A 95 18.23 5.80 5.19
C ASP A 95 17.08 5.46 6.15
N ASP A 96 17.02 4.21 6.62
CA ASP A 96 15.94 3.71 7.48
C ASP A 96 15.86 4.43 8.85
N SER A 97 16.89 5.20 9.20
CA SER A 97 16.83 6.15 10.33
C SER A 97 15.86 7.32 10.12
N VAL A 98 15.37 7.55 8.90
CA VAL A 98 14.19 8.37 8.62
C VAL A 98 12.97 7.48 8.73
N SER A 99 12.25 7.57 9.85
CA SER A 99 11.25 6.57 10.19
C SER A 99 9.87 6.94 9.63
N LEU A 100 9.43 6.18 8.63
CA LEU A 100 8.26 6.48 7.82
C LEU A 100 7.18 5.38 7.96
N PRO A 101 5.92 5.62 7.58
CA PRO A 101 4.94 4.55 7.43
C PRO A 101 5.45 3.44 6.51
N ARG A 102 5.06 2.20 6.79
CA ARG A 102 5.35 1.02 5.97
C ARG A 102 4.22 0.80 4.99
N GLY A 103 4.57 0.50 3.75
CA GLY A 103 3.63 0.03 2.72
C GLY A 103 3.86 -1.43 2.38
N VAL A 104 2.77 -2.15 2.09
CA VAL A 104 2.77 -3.46 1.44
C VAL A 104 1.85 -3.40 0.23
N ALA A 105 2.41 -3.74 -0.93
CA ALA A 105 1.62 -4.00 -2.13
C ALA A 105 1.56 -5.52 -2.35
N LEU A 106 0.37 -6.08 -2.40
CA LEU A 106 0.09 -7.47 -2.75
C LEU A 106 -0.45 -7.52 -4.17
N LYS A 107 0.14 -8.34 -5.04
CA LYS A 107 -0.39 -8.69 -6.36
C LYS A 107 -0.80 -10.15 -6.36
N VAL A 108 -2.02 -10.41 -6.80
CA VAL A 108 -2.59 -11.75 -7.02
C VAL A 108 -2.65 -11.98 -8.52
N ILE A 109 -2.02 -13.03 -9.01
CA ILE A 109 -1.78 -13.25 -10.44
C ILE A 109 -2.84 -14.18 -11.03
N GLY A 110 -3.30 -13.86 -12.25
CA GLY A 110 -4.16 -14.76 -13.04
C GLY A 110 -5.60 -14.87 -12.54
N VAL A 111 -6.13 -13.82 -11.92
CA VAL A 111 -7.52 -13.79 -11.44
C VAL A 111 -8.52 -13.66 -12.60
N GLN A 112 -9.71 -14.23 -12.41
CA GLN A 112 -10.82 -14.19 -13.37
C GLN A 112 -11.81 -13.07 -13.03
N GLY A 113 -12.53 -12.58 -14.03
CA GLY A 113 -13.62 -11.60 -13.88
C GLY A 113 -13.49 -10.40 -14.80
N ASP A 114 -14.57 -9.64 -14.92
CA ASP A 114 -14.60 -8.39 -15.70
C ASP A 114 -13.54 -7.43 -15.19
N ARG A 115 -12.79 -6.82 -16.10
CA ARG A 115 -11.63 -5.99 -15.79
C ARG A 115 -12.01 -4.53 -15.63
N LEU A 116 -11.32 -3.83 -14.71
CA LEU A 116 -11.46 -2.38 -14.60
C LEU A 116 -11.05 -1.70 -15.92
N PRO A 117 -11.68 -0.56 -16.27
CA PRO A 117 -11.25 0.23 -17.43
C PRO A 117 -9.76 0.59 -17.31
N ASP A 118 -9.03 0.45 -18.41
CA ASP A 118 -7.60 0.78 -18.52
C ASP A 118 -6.64 -0.17 -17.78
N SER A 119 -7.09 -1.34 -17.31
CA SER A 119 -6.21 -2.40 -16.79
C SER A 119 -5.45 -3.17 -17.88
N GLY A 120 -5.60 -2.77 -19.15
CA GLY A 120 -4.93 -3.36 -20.31
C GLY A 120 -5.17 -4.87 -20.42
N ASP A 121 -4.11 -5.61 -20.75
CA ASP A 121 -4.13 -7.08 -20.82
C ASP A 121 -3.83 -7.76 -19.47
N SER A 122 -3.83 -7.00 -18.38
CA SER A 122 -3.55 -7.53 -17.04
C SER A 122 -4.66 -8.47 -16.59
N THR A 123 -4.27 -9.61 -16.03
CA THR A 123 -5.17 -10.55 -15.34
C THR A 123 -4.91 -10.55 -13.83
N ASN A 124 -4.28 -9.50 -13.30
CA ASN A 124 -3.87 -9.43 -11.90
C ASN A 124 -4.91 -8.73 -11.03
N GLN A 125 -4.80 -8.87 -9.71
CA GLN A 125 -5.51 -8.03 -8.75
C GLN A 125 -4.50 -7.49 -7.75
N ASP A 126 -4.42 -6.18 -7.67
CA ASP A 126 -3.53 -5.49 -6.75
C ASP A 126 -4.27 -4.97 -5.52
N PHE A 127 -3.63 -5.10 -4.36
CA PHE A 127 -4.02 -4.51 -3.09
C PHE A 127 -2.84 -3.70 -2.56
N ILE A 128 -2.97 -2.38 -2.52
CA ILE A 128 -1.93 -1.48 -2.02
C ILE A 128 -2.36 -1.00 -0.65
N MET A 129 -1.55 -1.31 0.35
CA MET A 129 -1.91 -1.15 1.77
C MET A 129 -0.76 -0.48 2.55
N VAL A 130 -1.10 0.15 3.67
CA VAL A 130 -0.17 0.90 4.54
C VAL A 130 -0.46 0.54 5.99
N ASN A 131 0.55 0.55 6.86
CA ASN A 131 0.41 0.18 8.28
C ASN A 131 -0.27 1.25 9.16
N GLY A 132 -1.37 1.84 8.67
CA GLY A 132 -2.26 2.72 9.42
C GLY A 132 -3.70 2.56 8.92
N PRO A 133 -4.72 2.60 9.80
CA PRO A 133 -6.09 2.18 9.47
C PRO A 133 -6.88 3.15 8.58
N ALA A 134 -6.40 4.38 8.40
CA ALA A 134 -7.03 5.40 7.57
C ALA A 134 -5.98 6.21 6.81
N PHE A 135 -6.42 6.87 5.74
CA PHE A 135 -5.56 7.73 4.93
C PHE A 135 -5.27 9.03 5.68
N SER A 136 -4.09 9.61 5.51
CA SER A 136 -3.72 10.84 6.23
C SER A 136 -4.43 12.10 5.72
N ALA A 137 -5.07 12.01 4.55
CA ALA A 137 -5.89 13.05 3.97
C ALA A 137 -7.35 12.59 3.83
N PRO A 138 -8.33 13.44 4.15
CA PRO A 138 -9.74 13.08 4.00
C PRO A 138 -10.13 12.91 2.51
N ASP A 139 -9.64 13.79 1.65
CA ASP A 139 -10.02 13.87 0.23
C ASP A 139 -8.83 14.12 -0.70
N ALA A 140 -9.07 14.04 -2.01
CA ALA A 140 -8.06 14.24 -3.06
C ALA A 140 -7.38 15.62 -2.98
N LYS A 141 -8.10 16.66 -2.57
CA LYS A 141 -7.60 18.03 -2.51
C LYS A 141 -6.62 18.20 -1.35
N ALA A 142 -6.95 17.66 -0.19
CA ALA A 142 -6.06 17.59 0.96
C ALA A 142 -4.83 16.73 0.63
N PHE A 143 -5.01 15.62 -0.08
CA PHE A 143 -3.89 14.79 -0.55
C PHE A 143 -2.94 15.57 -1.47
N GLY A 144 -3.46 16.26 -2.48
CA GLY A 144 -2.67 17.09 -3.38
C GLY A 144 -1.92 18.22 -2.66
N LYS A 145 -2.56 18.88 -1.70
CA LYS A 145 -1.91 19.91 -0.87
C LYS A 145 -0.74 19.34 -0.06
N ASN A 146 -0.92 18.17 0.55
CA ASN A 146 0.11 17.49 1.32
C ASN A 146 1.29 17.06 0.42
N LEU A 147 1.00 16.49 -0.75
CA LEU A 147 2.03 16.09 -1.70
C LEU A 147 2.83 17.27 -2.23
N LYS A 148 2.18 18.39 -2.57
CA LYS A 148 2.86 19.62 -3.02
C LYS A 148 3.79 20.21 -1.96
N LEU A 149 3.52 19.98 -0.68
CA LEU A 149 4.42 20.36 0.40
C LEU A 149 5.64 19.43 0.48
N LEU A 150 5.44 18.14 0.24
CA LEU A 150 6.49 17.12 0.18
C LEU A 150 7.38 17.26 -1.06
N SER A 151 6.84 17.57 -2.24
CA SER A 151 7.67 17.75 -3.44
C SER A 151 8.71 18.86 -3.22
N LYS A 152 8.33 19.95 -2.55
CA LYS A 152 9.24 21.05 -2.17
C LYS A 152 10.34 20.69 -1.16
N THR A 153 10.27 19.52 -0.53
CA THR A 153 11.31 19.01 0.39
C THR A 153 12.10 17.85 -0.21
N THR A 154 11.70 17.38 -1.38
CA THR A 154 12.51 16.52 -2.26
C THR A 154 13.78 17.31 -2.61
N ASP A 155 14.96 16.68 -2.56
CA ASP A 155 16.29 17.32 -2.73
C ASP A 155 16.84 18.19 -1.55
N ARG A 156 16.32 18.04 -0.31
CA ARG A 156 17.02 18.60 0.87
C ARG A 156 17.98 17.59 1.49
N PHE A 157 19.27 17.94 1.59
CA PHE A 157 20.37 17.16 2.18
C PHE A 157 19.94 16.15 3.26
N ASP A 158 20.30 14.87 3.10
CA ASP A 158 19.93 13.75 3.98
C ASP A 158 20.19 14.01 5.47
N GLY A 159 21.26 14.73 5.81
CA GLY A 159 21.57 15.09 7.20
C GLY A 159 20.50 15.94 7.87
N VAL A 160 19.84 16.82 7.11
CA VAL A 160 18.75 17.68 7.60
C VAL A 160 17.47 16.87 7.76
N LYS A 161 17.15 15.97 6.81
CA LYS A 161 15.98 15.07 6.90
C LYS A 161 16.07 14.14 8.12
N LYS A 162 17.25 13.58 8.42
CA LYS A 162 17.49 12.73 9.60
C LYS A 162 17.25 13.48 10.92
N ALA A 163 17.77 14.71 11.03
CA ALA A 163 17.61 15.53 12.23
C ALA A 163 16.14 15.95 12.46
N MET A 164 15.42 16.30 11.39
CA MET A 164 13.99 16.62 11.46
C MET A 164 13.14 15.39 11.82
N SER A 165 13.41 14.24 11.20
CA SER A 165 12.71 12.98 11.52
C SER A 165 12.93 12.55 12.97
N ALA A 166 14.15 12.68 13.50
CA ALA A 166 14.41 12.43 14.92
C ALA A 166 13.57 13.33 15.83
N THR A 167 13.45 14.61 15.47
CA THR A 167 12.59 15.57 16.19
C THR A 167 11.12 15.18 16.12
N PHE A 168 10.62 14.83 14.92
CA PHE A 168 9.22 14.42 14.75
C PHE A 168 8.89 13.13 15.48
N ARG A 169 9.80 12.15 15.55
CA ARG A 169 9.59 10.95 16.36
C ARG A 169 9.42 11.26 17.84
N VAL A 170 10.23 12.18 18.38
CA VAL A 170 10.14 12.60 19.78
C VAL A 170 8.79 13.27 20.05
N VAL A 171 8.36 14.16 19.14
CA VAL A 171 7.07 14.84 19.25
C VAL A 171 5.91 13.84 19.14
N GLU A 172 5.95 12.92 18.18
CA GLU A 172 4.89 11.92 18.00
C GLU A 172 4.81 10.95 19.18
N SER A 173 5.95 10.46 19.69
CA SER A 173 5.99 9.58 20.88
C SER A 173 5.41 10.28 22.12
N ALA A 174 5.62 11.59 22.25
CA ALA A 174 5.05 12.38 23.34
C ALA A 174 3.53 12.60 23.19
N LEU A 175 3.02 12.75 21.96
CA LEU A 175 1.58 12.75 21.67
C LEU A 175 0.96 11.38 21.99
N GLU A 176 1.58 10.29 21.54
CA GLU A 176 1.11 8.92 21.77
C GLU A 176 0.98 8.63 23.27
N ALA A 177 1.98 9.05 24.07
CA ALA A 177 1.98 8.88 25.52
C ALA A 177 0.82 9.60 26.24
N VAL A 178 0.21 10.62 25.62
CA VAL A 178 -0.97 11.33 26.15
C VAL A 178 -2.28 10.94 25.44
N GLY A 179 -2.25 9.88 24.63
CA GLY A 179 -3.41 9.33 23.92
C GLY A 179 -3.78 10.06 22.61
N GLY A 180 -2.89 10.89 22.06
CA GLY A 180 -3.05 11.53 20.75
C GLY A 180 -2.09 10.94 19.70
N GLU A 181 -2.40 11.09 18.42
CA GLU A 181 -1.50 10.73 17.32
C GLU A 181 -1.62 11.77 16.20
N SER A 182 -0.56 12.00 15.44
CA SER A 182 -0.57 12.85 14.25
C SER A 182 -0.17 12.05 13.02
N ALA A 183 -1.17 11.75 12.18
CA ALA A 183 -0.94 11.16 10.85
C ALA A 183 0.09 11.98 10.03
N THR A 184 0.05 13.31 10.13
CA THR A 184 1.01 14.19 9.47
C THR A 184 2.44 14.00 10.01
N LEU A 185 2.66 13.99 11.32
CA LEU A 185 3.99 13.77 11.89
C LEU A 185 4.52 12.37 11.53
N LYS A 186 3.69 11.32 11.63
CA LYS A 186 4.05 9.98 11.19
C LYS A 186 4.50 9.97 9.72
N THR A 187 3.73 10.58 8.82
CA THR A 187 4.08 10.66 7.38
C THR A 187 5.35 11.46 7.08
N LEU A 188 5.70 12.43 7.93
CA LEU A 188 6.89 13.29 7.77
C LEU A 188 8.16 12.74 8.42
N GLY A 189 8.14 11.52 8.96
CA GLY A 189 9.31 10.90 9.57
C GLY A 189 9.19 10.65 11.08
N GLY A 190 8.00 10.81 11.65
CA GLY A 190 7.71 10.58 13.07
C GLY A 190 7.25 9.17 13.42
N ALA A 191 7.11 8.27 12.44
CA ALA A 191 6.64 6.91 12.72
C ALA A 191 7.62 6.14 13.61
N ALA A 192 7.15 5.19 14.40
CA ALA A 192 8.02 4.28 15.12
C ALA A 192 8.76 3.34 14.13
N PRO A 193 10.04 3.00 14.36
CA PRO A 193 10.80 2.11 13.48
C PRO A 193 10.42 0.64 13.69
N VAL A 194 9.14 0.31 13.59
CA VAL A 194 8.59 -1.03 13.81
C VAL A 194 9.03 -2.03 12.75
N HIS A 195 9.09 -3.31 13.14
CA HIS A 195 9.44 -4.43 12.26
C HIS A 195 8.35 -4.65 11.20
N PRO A 196 8.65 -4.50 9.88
CA PRO A 196 7.61 -4.50 8.85
C PRO A 196 6.74 -5.76 8.80
N LEU A 197 7.31 -6.93 9.11
CA LEU A 197 6.58 -8.20 9.06
C LEU A 197 5.58 -8.41 10.20
N GLY A 198 5.70 -7.66 11.30
CA GLY A 198 4.79 -7.74 12.46
C GLY A 198 3.57 -6.82 12.36
N GLU A 199 3.49 -6.01 11.30
CA GLU A 199 2.47 -4.96 11.13
C GLU A 199 1.24 -5.47 10.40
N THR A 200 0.08 -4.89 10.73
CA THR A 200 -1.14 -5.01 9.91
C THR A 200 -1.18 -3.89 8.88
N TYR A 201 -1.52 -4.22 7.63
CA TYR A 201 -1.57 -3.27 6.53
C TYR A 201 -3.00 -3.08 6.05
N TYR A 202 -3.45 -1.84 5.89
CA TYR A 202 -4.82 -1.49 5.53
C TYR A 202 -4.87 -0.82 4.17
N SER A 203 -5.93 -1.06 3.39
CA SER A 203 -6.16 -0.36 2.12
C SER A 203 -6.39 1.15 2.31
N GLN A 204 -6.76 1.56 3.53
CA GLN A 204 -7.10 2.91 3.99
C GLN A 204 -8.36 3.50 3.34
N THR A 205 -8.54 3.27 2.05
CA THR A 205 -9.70 3.69 1.26
C THR A 205 -10.66 2.52 1.01
N PRO A 206 -11.94 2.81 0.74
CA PRO A 206 -12.95 1.80 0.42
C PRO A 206 -12.92 1.38 -1.04
N PHE A 207 -13.43 0.17 -1.28
CA PHE A 207 -13.54 -0.48 -2.58
C PHE A 207 -14.93 -1.07 -2.72
N ARG A 208 -15.40 -1.19 -3.96
CA ARG A 208 -16.50 -2.10 -4.28
C ARG A 208 -16.05 -3.50 -3.91
N PHE A 209 -17.00 -4.29 -3.43
CA PHE A 209 -16.80 -5.67 -3.02
C PHE A 209 -17.96 -6.51 -3.55
N GLY A 210 -17.97 -6.70 -4.87
CA GLY A 210 -19.08 -7.28 -5.63
C GLY A 210 -20.38 -6.50 -5.42
N ASP A 211 -21.28 -7.06 -4.63
CA ASP A 211 -22.57 -6.47 -4.25
C ASP A 211 -22.47 -5.45 -3.11
N TYR A 212 -21.32 -5.33 -2.45
CA TYR A 212 -21.12 -4.54 -1.22
C TYR A 212 -19.97 -3.54 -1.35
N ILE A 213 -19.63 -2.87 -0.24
CA ILE A 213 -18.49 -1.97 -0.11
C ILE A 213 -17.62 -2.47 1.03
N ALA A 214 -16.29 -2.44 0.87
CA ALA A 214 -15.37 -2.90 1.89
C ALA A 214 -14.05 -2.12 1.94
N LYS A 215 -13.39 -2.15 3.09
CA LYS A 215 -11.93 -1.92 3.20
C LYS A 215 -11.22 -3.27 3.29
N PHE A 216 -9.99 -3.35 2.78
CA PHE A 216 -9.14 -4.54 2.88
C PHE A 216 -8.04 -4.33 3.92
N ALA A 217 -7.58 -5.42 4.52
CA ALA A 217 -6.38 -5.40 5.35
C ALA A 217 -5.66 -6.75 5.33
N LEU A 218 -4.34 -6.73 5.48
CA LEU A 218 -3.47 -7.89 5.55
C LEU A 218 -2.91 -8.02 6.97
N PHE A 219 -3.34 -9.05 7.69
CA PHE A 219 -2.98 -9.30 9.09
C PHE A 219 -1.93 -10.41 9.18
N PRO A 220 -0.80 -10.22 9.89
CA PRO A 220 0.11 -11.31 10.21
C PRO A 220 -0.57 -12.26 11.20
N VAL A 221 -0.49 -13.58 10.95
CA VAL A 221 -1.15 -14.58 11.82
C VAL A 221 -0.24 -15.72 12.27
N SER A 222 0.82 -16.04 11.53
CA SER A 222 1.77 -17.07 11.96
C SER A 222 2.58 -16.60 13.18
N PRO A 223 2.92 -17.49 14.14
CA PRO A 223 3.69 -17.15 15.33
C PRO A 223 5.01 -16.40 15.09
N GLY A 224 5.72 -16.70 14.00
CA GLY A 224 6.96 -15.99 13.62
C GLY A 224 6.71 -14.50 13.40
N LEU A 225 5.66 -14.17 12.65
CA LEU A 225 5.29 -12.78 12.34
C LEU A 225 4.66 -12.06 13.55
N THR A 226 3.75 -12.71 14.27
CA THR A 226 3.04 -12.05 15.39
C THR A 226 3.93 -11.79 16.59
N ARG A 227 5.03 -12.54 16.74
CA ARG A 227 6.08 -12.24 17.73
C ARG A 227 6.74 -10.88 17.45
N LEU A 228 6.77 -10.42 16.20
CA LEU A 228 7.42 -9.17 15.77
C LEU A 228 6.51 -7.94 15.93
N THR A 229 5.25 -8.12 16.29
CA THR A 229 4.31 -7.01 16.45
C THR A 229 4.78 -6.08 17.56
N GLY A 230 5.01 -4.81 17.22
CA GLY A 230 5.54 -3.80 18.15
C GLY A 230 7.06 -3.85 18.36
N ASP A 231 7.77 -4.81 17.75
CA ASP A 231 9.23 -4.87 17.84
C ASP A 231 9.86 -3.67 17.12
N LEU A 232 10.77 -2.97 17.82
CA LEU A 232 11.49 -1.83 17.28
C LEU A 232 12.80 -2.26 16.64
N VAL A 233 13.03 -1.85 15.40
CA VAL A 233 14.25 -2.11 14.65
C VAL A 233 15.31 -1.07 15.03
N ASN A 234 16.51 -1.54 15.36
CA ASN A 234 17.65 -0.65 15.51
C ASN A 234 18.12 -0.15 14.13
N VAL A 235 17.76 1.08 13.81
CA VAL A 235 18.07 1.78 12.55
C VAL A 235 19.31 2.67 12.63
N THR A 236 19.95 2.79 13.81
CA THR A 236 21.09 3.69 14.00
C THR A 236 22.30 3.21 13.19
N ALA A 237 22.78 4.08 12.29
CA ALA A 237 23.91 3.78 11.39
C ALA A 237 23.71 2.53 10.53
N ARG A 238 22.45 2.15 10.29
CA ARG A 238 22.06 1.00 9.45
C ARG A 238 21.09 1.48 8.38
N PRO A 239 21.60 1.96 7.24
CA PRO A 239 20.76 2.59 6.22
C PRO A 239 19.71 1.65 5.66
N ASP A 240 19.92 0.32 5.69
CA ASP A 240 19.00 -0.70 5.20
C ASP A 240 18.48 -1.64 6.30
N ALA A 241 18.45 -1.18 7.56
CA ALA A 241 18.06 -1.99 8.72
C ALA A 241 16.74 -2.75 8.54
N LEU A 242 15.72 -2.12 7.95
CA LEU A 242 14.41 -2.73 7.72
C LEU A 242 14.48 -3.84 6.67
N ARG A 243 15.30 -3.64 5.64
CA ARG A 243 15.52 -4.65 4.59
C ARG A 243 16.28 -5.86 5.16
N GLU A 244 17.28 -5.60 6.00
CA GLU A 244 18.06 -6.65 6.67
C GLU A 244 17.16 -7.54 7.54
N VAL A 245 16.37 -6.95 8.45
CA VAL A 245 15.52 -7.75 9.36
C VAL A 245 14.39 -8.48 8.61
N VAL A 246 13.83 -7.88 7.55
CA VAL A 246 12.85 -8.55 6.68
C VAL A 246 13.48 -9.74 5.97
N ARG A 247 14.73 -9.62 5.52
CA ARG A 247 15.46 -10.72 4.88
C ARG A 247 15.74 -11.86 5.86
N ASP A 248 16.22 -11.53 7.05
CA ASP A 248 16.62 -12.51 8.05
C ASP A 248 15.42 -13.33 8.54
N GLU A 249 14.26 -12.70 8.75
CA GLU A 249 13.05 -13.43 9.16
C GLU A 249 12.47 -14.29 8.01
N LEU A 250 12.36 -13.73 6.80
CA LEU A 250 11.73 -14.45 5.68
C LEU A 250 12.58 -15.62 5.17
N ILE A 251 13.91 -15.55 5.25
CA ILE A 251 14.77 -16.66 4.80
C ILE A 251 14.67 -17.87 5.74
N GLU A 252 14.42 -17.65 7.03
CA GLU A 252 14.36 -18.71 8.02
C GLU A 252 12.95 -19.27 8.21
N HIS A 253 11.94 -18.40 8.18
CA HIS A 253 10.59 -18.77 8.63
C HIS A 253 9.50 -18.61 7.56
N GLY A 254 9.70 -17.75 6.56
CA GLY A 254 8.61 -17.33 5.69
C GLY A 254 7.52 -16.60 6.49
N GLY A 255 6.24 -16.84 6.20
CA GLY A 255 5.16 -16.31 7.01
C GLY A 255 3.76 -16.58 6.46
N THR A 256 2.75 -16.42 7.32
CA THR A 256 1.34 -16.51 6.95
C THR A 256 0.60 -15.24 7.36
N TRP A 257 -0.10 -14.66 6.39
CA TRP A 257 -1.01 -13.54 6.60
C TRP A 257 -2.44 -13.92 6.22
N GLU A 258 -3.40 -13.24 6.81
CA GLU A 258 -4.80 -13.27 6.38
C GLU A 258 -5.15 -11.97 5.66
N LEU A 259 -5.63 -12.09 4.43
CA LEU A 259 -6.32 -11.00 3.76
C LEU A 259 -7.76 -10.97 4.27
N ARG A 260 -8.12 -9.86 4.91
CA ARG A 260 -9.41 -9.64 5.55
C ARG A 260 -10.15 -8.47 4.91
N VAL A 261 -11.46 -8.48 5.05
CA VAL A 261 -12.35 -7.38 4.64
C VAL A 261 -13.15 -6.87 5.82
N GLN A 262 -13.34 -5.56 5.87
CA GLN A 262 -14.28 -4.89 6.75
C GLN A 262 -15.41 -4.35 5.88
N LEU A 263 -16.62 -4.90 6.03
CA LEU A 263 -17.77 -4.51 5.21
C LEU A 263 -18.34 -3.17 5.70
N ASN A 264 -18.72 -2.29 4.78
CA ASN A 264 -19.42 -1.07 5.12
C ASN A 264 -20.83 -1.41 5.64
N THR A 265 -21.25 -0.83 6.76
CA THR A 265 -22.59 -1.05 7.32
C THR A 265 -23.40 0.22 7.56
N ASP A 266 -22.79 1.39 7.31
CA ASP A 266 -23.36 2.71 7.59
C ASP A 266 -22.56 3.76 6.81
N LEU A 267 -23.15 4.38 5.78
CA LEU A 267 -22.43 5.34 4.94
C LEU A 267 -22.10 6.66 5.65
N ASP A 268 -22.78 6.98 6.74
CA ASP A 268 -22.49 8.19 7.52
C ASP A 268 -21.30 7.95 8.46
N ALA A 269 -21.27 6.80 9.14
CA ALA A 269 -20.17 6.42 10.03
C ALA A 269 -18.94 5.85 9.30
N MET A 270 -19.15 5.31 8.10
CA MET A 270 -18.14 4.69 7.25
C MET A 270 -18.15 5.35 5.85
N PRO A 271 -17.81 6.65 5.74
CA PRO A 271 -17.96 7.39 4.51
C PRO A 271 -17.05 6.88 3.38
N VAL A 272 -17.55 6.98 2.15
CA VAL A 272 -16.78 6.63 0.94
C VAL A 272 -15.82 7.74 0.53
N GLU A 273 -16.26 8.99 0.66
CA GLU A 273 -15.51 10.17 0.17
C GLU A 273 -14.56 10.76 1.23
N ASP A 274 -14.63 10.34 2.50
CA ASP A 274 -13.68 10.72 3.54
C ASP A 274 -12.82 9.52 3.97
N ALA A 275 -11.61 9.47 3.40
CA ALA A 275 -10.65 8.39 3.64
C ALA A 275 -9.93 8.50 5.00
N SER A 276 -10.10 9.60 5.73
CA SER A 276 -9.49 9.80 7.05
C SER A 276 -10.27 9.16 8.19
N VAL A 277 -11.51 8.74 7.93
CA VAL A 277 -12.34 8.06 8.94
C VAL A 277 -11.95 6.59 9.09
N VAL A 278 -11.55 6.24 10.31
CA VAL A 278 -11.40 4.85 10.75
C VAL A 278 -12.79 4.27 10.99
N TRP A 279 -13.09 3.14 10.34
CA TRP A 279 -14.37 2.44 10.52
C TRP A 279 -14.32 1.63 11.81
N ASP A 280 -15.31 1.78 12.69
CA ASP A 280 -15.33 1.10 14.00
C ASP A 280 -15.41 -0.43 13.83
N GLU A 281 -14.37 -1.12 14.29
CA GLU A 281 -14.29 -2.59 14.24
C GLU A 281 -15.33 -3.29 15.12
N LYS A 282 -15.90 -2.59 16.12
CA LYS A 282 -17.04 -3.12 16.91
C LYS A 282 -18.34 -3.06 16.12
N GLN A 283 -18.48 -2.10 15.21
CA GLN A 283 -19.63 -1.97 14.33
C GLN A 283 -19.52 -2.95 13.15
N SER A 284 -18.33 -3.06 12.55
CA SER A 284 -18.02 -4.00 11.48
C SER A 284 -16.60 -4.53 11.66
N PRO A 285 -16.40 -5.79 12.06
CA PRO A 285 -15.06 -6.35 12.25
C PRO A 285 -14.41 -6.74 10.91
N PHE A 286 -13.08 -6.83 10.89
CA PHE A 286 -12.36 -7.47 9.79
C PHE A 286 -12.59 -8.98 9.81
N VAL A 287 -13.00 -9.55 8.68
CA VAL A 287 -13.24 -10.98 8.49
C VAL A 287 -12.37 -11.53 7.37
N THR A 288 -11.76 -12.68 7.60
CA THR A 288 -10.85 -13.34 6.65
C THR A 288 -11.57 -13.81 5.40
N VAL A 289 -11.01 -13.46 4.24
CA VAL A 289 -11.48 -13.90 2.91
C VAL A 289 -10.44 -14.74 2.18
N ALA A 290 -9.15 -14.60 2.52
CA ALA A 290 -8.09 -15.41 1.97
C ALA A 290 -6.89 -15.50 2.93
N THR A 291 -6.07 -16.53 2.75
CA THR A 291 -4.80 -16.72 3.47
C THR A 291 -3.65 -16.64 2.49
N LEU A 292 -2.68 -15.77 2.75
CA LEU A 292 -1.42 -15.66 2.02
C LEU A 292 -0.34 -16.44 2.78
N GLU A 293 0.21 -17.47 2.13
CA GLU A 293 1.36 -18.22 2.62
C GLU A 293 2.60 -17.89 1.80
N VAL A 294 3.65 -17.43 2.48
CA VAL A 294 4.96 -17.14 1.89
C VAL A 294 5.94 -18.17 2.45
N PRO A 295 6.48 -19.09 1.63
CA PRO A 295 7.49 -20.03 2.11
C PRO A 295 8.80 -19.30 2.45
N ALA A 296 9.63 -19.95 3.26
CA ALA A 296 10.97 -19.47 3.58
C ALA A 296 11.78 -19.21 2.29
N GLN A 297 12.26 -17.97 2.12
CA GLN A 297 12.95 -17.54 0.91
C GLN A 297 13.78 -16.27 1.13
N LEU A 298 14.70 -16.01 0.21
CA LEU A 298 15.36 -14.71 0.13
C LEU A 298 14.36 -13.65 -0.34
N SER A 299 14.11 -12.66 0.52
CA SER A 299 13.28 -11.50 0.17
C SER A 299 14.06 -10.36 -0.50
N TRP A 300 15.40 -10.40 -0.41
CA TRP A 300 16.28 -9.45 -1.07
C TRP A 300 17.66 -10.04 -1.35
N ALA A 301 18.09 -9.93 -2.61
CA ALA A 301 19.44 -10.22 -3.08
C ALA A 301 19.89 -9.10 -4.03
N PRO A 302 20.93 -8.31 -3.66
CA PRO A 302 21.40 -7.20 -4.51
C PRO A 302 21.73 -7.63 -5.93
N GLY A 303 21.27 -6.86 -6.92
CA GLY A 303 21.45 -7.11 -8.35
C GLY A 303 20.45 -8.08 -8.98
N THR A 304 19.73 -8.87 -8.17
CA THR A 304 18.63 -9.74 -8.62
C THR A 304 17.29 -9.15 -8.23
N THR A 305 17.06 -8.93 -6.93
CA THR A 305 15.77 -8.43 -6.44
C THR A 305 15.51 -6.99 -6.87
N ASP A 306 16.55 -6.17 -7.08
CA ASP A 306 16.40 -4.81 -7.62
C ASP A 306 15.74 -4.83 -9.02
N LYS A 307 16.10 -5.80 -9.87
CA LYS A 307 15.48 -5.96 -11.20
C LYS A 307 14.02 -6.41 -11.09
N THR A 308 13.73 -7.31 -10.14
CA THR A 308 12.34 -7.67 -9.83
C THR A 308 11.57 -6.45 -9.33
N ASP A 309 12.19 -5.61 -8.50
CA ASP A 309 11.56 -4.37 -7.99
C ASP A 309 11.25 -3.40 -9.13
N ASP A 310 12.17 -3.21 -10.08
CA ASP A 310 11.94 -2.36 -11.25
C ASP A 310 10.80 -2.86 -12.13
N ALA A 311 10.76 -4.17 -12.37
CA ALA A 311 9.76 -4.83 -13.23
C ALA A 311 8.35 -4.82 -12.62
N LEU A 312 8.24 -4.88 -11.29
CA LEU A 312 6.94 -4.91 -10.62
C LEU A 312 6.20 -3.58 -10.69
N VAL A 313 4.95 -3.63 -11.17
CA VAL A 313 4.05 -2.49 -11.18
C VAL A 313 2.78 -2.82 -10.45
N TYR A 314 2.38 -1.91 -9.56
CA TYR A 314 1.20 -2.01 -8.75
C TYR A 314 0.30 -0.81 -9.02
N SER A 315 -1.01 -1.03 -9.09
CA SER A 315 -2.01 0.04 -9.15
C SER A 315 -3.29 -0.42 -8.46
N VAL A 316 -3.93 0.44 -7.66
CA VAL A 316 -5.27 0.10 -7.12
C VAL A 316 -6.31 -0.08 -8.24
N TRP A 317 -6.03 0.41 -9.45
CA TRP A 317 -6.86 0.25 -10.62
C TRP A 317 -6.48 -0.98 -11.49
N ASP A 318 -5.51 -1.80 -11.08
CA ASP A 318 -5.23 -3.10 -11.69
C ASP A 318 -6.01 -4.21 -10.96
N GLY A 319 -7.20 -4.52 -11.46
CA GLY A 319 -8.10 -5.46 -10.81
C GLY A 319 -9.40 -5.71 -11.55
N VAL A 320 -10.25 -6.52 -10.93
CA VAL A 320 -11.60 -6.79 -11.44
C VAL A 320 -12.57 -5.66 -11.07
N THR A 321 -13.59 -5.44 -11.89
CA THR A 321 -14.65 -4.43 -11.65
C THR A 321 -15.39 -4.67 -10.34
N ALA A 322 -15.47 -5.93 -9.87
CA ALA A 322 -16.03 -6.27 -8.56
C ALA A 322 -15.21 -5.70 -7.38
N HIS A 323 -13.96 -5.28 -7.61
CA HIS A 323 -13.06 -4.65 -6.65
C HIS A 323 -12.66 -3.22 -7.07
N GLN A 324 -13.58 -2.51 -7.74
CA GLN A 324 -13.36 -1.12 -8.12
C GLN A 324 -12.99 -0.23 -6.92
N PRO A 325 -11.88 0.52 -6.97
CA PRO A 325 -11.56 1.53 -5.96
C PRO A 325 -12.65 2.61 -5.88
N LEU A 326 -13.10 2.98 -4.68
CA LEU A 326 -14.15 3.99 -4.49
C LEU A 326 -13.62 5.24 -3.78
N GLY A 327 -14.26 6.38 -4.05
CA GLY A 327 -13.99 7.66 -3.40
C GLY A 327 -12.89 8.48 -4.07
N GLY A 328 -12.88 9.80 -3.79
CA GLY A 328 -12.03 10.78 -4.47
C GLY A 328 -10.54 10.48 -4.38
N ILE A 329 -10.04 9.98 -3.24
CA ILE A 329 -8.63 9.57 -3.11
C ILE A 329 -8.28 8.47 -4.12
N ASN A 330 -9.12 7.45 -4.24
CA ASN A 330 -8.86 6.35 -5.15
C ASN A 330 -8.93 6.78 -6.62
N ARG A 331 -9.92 7.60 -6.99
CA ARG A 331 -10.00 8.20 -8.33
C ARG A 331 -8.75 9.03 -8.63
N ALA A 332 -8.29 9.83 -7.66
CA ALA A 332 -7.08 10.65 -7.81
C ALA A 332 -5.76 9.87 -7.87
N ARG A 333 -5.75 8.60 -7.44
CA ARG A 333 -4.58 7.72 -7.56
C ARG A 333 -4.44 7.08 -8.94
N LYS A 334 -5.47 7.10 -9.79
CA LYS A 334 -5.44 6.41 -11.09
C LYS A 334 -4.32 6.90 -12.01
N SER A 335 -4.35 8.18 -12.39
CA SER A 335 -3.38 8.73 -13.34
C SER A 335 -1.95 8.80 -12.79
N PRO A 336 -1.70 9.08 -11.49
CA PRO A 336 -0.33 9.02 -10.97
C PRO A 336 0.34 7.64 -11.03
N TYR A 337 -0.41 6.55 -10.83
CA TYR A 337 0.14 5.19 -10.99
C TYR A 337 0.57 4.95 -12.44
N GLU A 338 -0.27 5.32 -13.40
CA GLU A 338 0.01 5.20 -14.83
C GLU A 338 1.22 6.06 -15.23
N LEU A 339 1.24 7.33 -14.82
CA LEU A 339 2.34 8.27 -15.04
C LEU A 339 3.67 7.71 -14.53
N SER A 340 3.71 7.27 -13.27
CA SER A 340 4.91 6.71 -12.63
C SER A 340 5.40 5.44 -13.34
N SER A 341 4.49 4.53 -13.72
CA SER A 341 4.86 3.31 -14.43
C SER A 341 5.41 3.58 -15.85
N THR A 342 4.77 4.49 -16.58
CA THR A 342 5.17 4.90 -17.94
C THR A 342 6.51 5.62 -17.91
N PHE A 343 6.68 6.59 -17.01
CA PHE A 343 7.92 7.33 -16.86
C PHE A 343 9.10 6.40 -16.57
N ARG A 344 8.96 5.50 -15.59
CA ARG A 344 10.03 4.54 -15.26
C ARG A 344 10.36 3.62 -16.42
N GLY A 345 9.35 3.11 -17.13
CA GLY A 345 9.58 2.24 -18.28
C GLY A 345 10.32 2.95 -19.42
N GLN A 346 10.00 4.22 -19.68
CA GLN A 346 10.68 5.05 -20.67
C GLN A 346 12.10 5.41 -20.25
N PHE A 347 12.28 5.93 -19.03
CA PHE A 347 13.56 6.40 -18.52
C PHE A 347 14.56 5.25 -18.37
N ASN A 348 14.12 4.11 -17.83
CA ASN A 348 14.99 2.95 -17.60
C ASN A 348 15.21 2.10 -18.86
N GLY A 349 14.56 2.44 -19.99
CA GLY A 349 14.69 1.72 -21.25
C GLY A 349 14.12 0.29 -21.24
N CYS A 350 13.22 -0.01 -20.30
CA CYS A 350 12.59 -1.32 -20.14
C CYS A 350 11.06 -1.15 -20.02
N PRO A 351 10.29 -1.41 -21.08
CA PRO A 351 8.84 -1.33 -21.02
C PRO A 351 8.28 -2.19 -19.89
N VAL A 352 7.31 -1.64 -19.17
CA VAL A 352 6.63 -2.35 -18.09
C VAL A 352 5.72 -3.42 -18.67
N HIS A 353 5.81 -4.62 -18.12
CA HIS A 353 4.91 -5.74 -18.42
C HIS A 353 4.33 -6.29 -17.13
N GLN A 354 3.00 -6.49 -17.10
CA GLN A 354 2.35 -7.15 -15.99
C GLN A 354 2.71 -8.64 -16.01
N PRO A 355 3.12 -9.25 -14.87
CA PRO A 355 3.44 -10.66 -14.83
C PRO A 355 2.18 -11.50 -15.04
N LYS A 356 2.33 -12.62 -15.74
CA LYS A 356 1.29 -13.66 -15.91
C LYS A 356 1.54 -14.87 -15.01
N SER A 357 2.75 -14.97 -14.46
CA SER A 357 3.17 -15.94 -13.46
C SER A 357 4.30 -15.39 -12.58
N LEU A 358 4.56 -16.03 -11.45
CA LEU A 358 5.74 -15.72 -10.62
C LEU A 358 7.06 -16.02 -11.33
N SER A 359 7.07 -16.95 -12.29
CA SER A 359 8.27 -17.25 -13.08
C SER A 359 8.67 -16.11 -14.02
N ASP A 360 7.77 -15.17 -14.33
CA ASP A 360 8.09 -13.97 -15.13
C ASP A 360 8.91 -12.94 -14.32
N LEU A 361 9.04 -13.12 -13.00
CA LEU A 361 9.68 -12.20 -12.07
C LEU A 361 11.08 -12.67 -11.62
N VAL A 362 11.68 -13.64 -12.32
CA VAL A 362 12.96 -14.30 -11.94
C VAL A 362 14.15 -13.70 -12.67
#